data_AF-A0A0F4LUG5-F1
#
_entry.id   AF-A0A0F4LUG5-F1
#
_cell.length_a   1.000
_cell.length_b   1.000
_cell.length_c   1.000
_cell.angle_alpha   90.00
_cell.angle_beta   90.00
_cell.angle_gamma   90.00
#
_symmetry.space_group_name_H-M   'P 1'
#
loop_
_entity.id
_entity.type
_entity.pdbx_description
1 polymer ?
#
loop_
_entity_poly.entity_id
_entity_poly.type
_entity_poly.pdbx_seq_one_letter_code
_entity_poly.pdbx_strand_id
1 'polypeptide(L)'
;MRPKRSGFLLLDNMLGFFLILQALALIPLCIVPTQKKLQITQTQTNARVALWQKLTHPQIKKLTLDNQTYTFRRNKGNYEVFTSTGKLLYNSQTQTFRFFTQ
;
A
#
# COMPACT_ATOMS: atom_id res chain seq x y z
N MET A 1 51.22 -21.75 -34.61
CA MET A 1 49.83 -21.21 -34.54
C MET A 1 49.59 -20.65 -33.14
N ARG A 2 49.40 -19.33 -32.97
CA ARG A 2 49.10 -18.73 -31.65
C ARG A 2 47.59 -18.84 -31.37
N PRO A 3 47.15 -19.34 -30.21
CA PRO A 3 45.72 -19.46 -29.93
C PRO A 3 45.16 -18.08 -29.55
N LYS A 4 44.60 -17.35 -30.51
CA LYS A 4 43.75 -16.17 -30.28
C LYS A 4 42.31 -16.61 -29.95
N ARG A 5 42.05 -17.18 -28.76
CA ARG A 5 40.67 -17.50 -28.33
C ARG A 5 40.43 -17.40 -26.82
N SER A 6 41.13 -16.52 -26.11
CA SER A 6 40.93 -16.36 -24.64
C SER A 6 40.28 -15.04 -24.21
N GLY A 7 39.97 -14.12 -25.13
CA GLY A 7 39.35 -12.83 -24.80
C GLY A 7 37.82 -12.80 -24.89
N PHE A 8 37.21 -13.72 -25.66
CA PHE A 8 35.76 -13.72 -25.90
C PHE A 8 34.96 -14.26 -24.70
N LEU A 9 35.52 -15.26 -23.98
CA LEU A 9 34.89 -15.89 -22.80
C LEU A 9 34.81 -14.98 -21.57
N LEU A 10 35.67 -13.96 -21.46
CA LEU A 10 35.63 -13.01 -20.34
C LEU A 10 34.53 -11.96 -20.53
N LEU A 11 34.30 -11.52 -21.77
CA LEU A 11 33.36 -10.44 -22.09
C LEU A 11 31.90 -10.88 -21.92
N ASP A 12 31.56 -12.10 -22.34
CA ASP A 12 30.22 -12.67 -22.16
C ASP A 12 29.89 -12.90 -20.67
N ASN A 13 30.86 -13.34 -19.87
CA ASN A 13 30.69 -13.51 -18.43
C ASN A 13 30.52 -12.17 -17.69
N MET A 14 31.21 -11.11 -18.13
CA MET A 14 31.03 -9.77 -17.54
C MET A 14 29.67 -9.17 -17.92
N LEU A 15 29.19 -9.38 -19.15
CA LEU A 15 27.85 -8.97 -19.57
C LEU A 15 26.75 -9.70 -18.79
N GLY A 16 26.88 -11.02 -18.61
CA GLY A 16 25.97 -11.80 -17.78
C GLY A 16 25.96 -11.34 -16.32
N PHE A 17 27.15 -11.06 -15.76
CA PHE A 17 27.27 -10.50 -14.41
C PHE A 17 26.62 -9.11 -14.30
N PHE A 18 26.80 -8.23 -15.29
CA PHE A 18 26.19 -6.90 -15.30
C PHE A 18 24.65 -6.96 -15.38
N LEU A 19 24.10 -7.88 -16.19
CA LEU A 19 22.66 -8.10 -16.31
C LEU A 19 22.05 -8.63 -15.00
N ILE A 20 22.73 -9.57 -14.34
CA ILE A 20 22.31 -10.09 -13.02
C ILE A 20 22.36 -8.97 -11.97
N LEU A 21 23.41 -8.14 -11.96
CA LEU A 21 23.55 -7.03 -11.03
C LEU A 21 22.47 -5.95 -11.24
N GLN A 22 22.14 -5.65 -12.50
CA GLN A 22 21.04 -4.74 -12.84
C GLN A 22 19.68 -5.30 -12.41
N ALA A 23 19.42 -6.60 -12.60
CA ALA A 23 18.19 -7.24 -12.16
C ALA A 23 18.05 -7.20 -10.63
N LEU A 24 19.11 -7.52 -9.89
CA LEU A 24 19.16 -7.41 -8.42
C LEU A 24 18.93 -5.99 -7.90
N ALA A 25 19.37 -4.97 -8.64
CA ALA A 25 19.10 -3.57 -8.31
C ALA A 25 17.66 -3.13 -8.65
N LEU A 26 17.08 -3.60 -9.76
CA LEU A 26 15.74 -3.22 -10.21
C LEU A 26 14.61 -3.84 -9.36
N ILE A 27 14.79 -5.08 -8.90
CA ILE A 27 13.79 -5.80 -8.10
C ILE A 27 13.37 -5.01 -6.83
N PRO A 28 14.28 -4.56 -5.96
CA PRO A 28 13.90 -3.75 -4.78
C PRO A 28 13.30 -2.40 -5.16
N LEU A 29 13.78 -1.77 -6.25
CA LEU A 29 13.25 -0.50 -6.78
C LEU A 29 11.78 -0.60 -7.22
N CYS A 30 11.35 -1.75 -7.75
CA CYS A 30 9.96 -1.99 -8.14
C CYS A 30 9.09 -2.52 -6.99
N ILE A 31 9.65 -3.31 -6.06
CA ILE A 31 8.91 -3.91 -4.95
C ILE A 31 8.53 -2.88 -3.88
N VAL A 32 9.42 -1.95 -3.52
CA VAL A 32 9.15 -0.96 -2.46
C VAL A 32 7.96 -0.03 -2.77
N PRO A 33 7.86 0.61 -3.95
CA PRO A 33 6.71 1.49 -4.26
C PRO A 33 5.41 0.70 -4.42
N THR A 34 5.46 -0.54 -4.91
CA THR A 34 4.27 -1.40 -5.03
C THR A 34 3.76 -1.85 -3.67
N GLN A 35 4.65 -2.21 -2.74
CA GLN A 35 4.28 -2.52 -1.36
C GLN A 35 3.67 -1.32 -0.62
N LYS A 36 4.24 -0.12 -0.78
CA LYS A 36 3.66 1.11 -0.20
C LYS A 36 2.26 1.38 -0.74
N LYS A 37 2.07 1.25 -2.06
CA LYS A 37 0.75 1.44 -2.68
C LYS A 37 -0.26 0.41 -2.18
N LEU A 38 0.15 -0.86 -2.06
CA LEU A 38 -0.68 -1.94 -1.52
C LEU A 38 -1.11 -1.65 -0.07
N GLN A 39 -0.18 -1.21 0.79
CA GLN A 39 -0.48 -0.85 2.18
C GLN A 39 -1.48 0.31 2.29
N ILE A 40 -1.36 1.34 1.43
CA ILE A 40 -2.31 2.46 1.38
C ILE A 40 -3.69 1.96 0.96
N THR A 41 -3.77 1.16 -0.12
CA THR A 41 -5.04 0.59 -0.59
C THR A 41 -5.68 -0.32 0.46
N GLN A 42 -4.88 -1.12 1.17
CA GLN A 42 -5.36 -1.98 2.25
C GLN A 42 -5.93 -1.16 3.41
N THR A 43 -5.21 -0.10 3.84
CA THR A 43 -5.66 0.80 4.90
C THR A 43 -6.99 1.48 4.54
N GLN A 44 -7.13 1.93 3.28
CA GLN A 44 -8.37 2.52 2.79
C GLN A 44 -9.53 1.51 2.77
N THR A 45 -9.25 0.27 2.36
CA THR A 45 -10.25 -0.80 2.32
C THR A 45 -10.72 -1.16 3.73
N ASN A 46 -9.79 -1.33 4.68
CA ASN A 46 -10.13 -1.62 6.07
C ASN A 46 -10.94 -0.49 6.71
N ALA A 47 -10.63 0.78 6.41
CA ALA A 47 -11.42 1.92 6.90
C ALA A 47 -12.86 1.91 6.36
N ARG A 48 -13.08 1.47 5.11
CA ARG A 48 -14.43 1.28 4.55
C ARG A 48 -15.18 0.14 5.23
N VAL A 49 -14.50 -0.99 5.48
CA VAL A 49 -15.07 -2.13 6.23
C VAL A 49 -15.45 -1.70 7.64
N ALA A 50 -14.58 -0.96 8.33
CA ALA A 50 -14.85 -0.41 9.66
C ALA A 50 -16.10 0.50 9.66
N LEU A 51 -16.24 1.35 8.65
CA LEU A 51 -17.41 2.21 8.50
C LEU A 51 -18.68 1.39 8.26
N TRP A 52 -18.62 0.39 7.38
CA TRP A 52 -19.76 -0.49 7.11
C TRP A 52 -20.20 -1.22 8.39
N GLN A 53 -19.27 -1.77 9.17
CA GLN A 53 -19.59 -2.40 10.46
C GLN A 53 -20.22 -1.42 11.46
N LYS A 54 -19.78 -0.16 11.48
CA LYS A 54 -20.40 0.89 12.30
C LYS A 54 -21.82 1.24 11.85
N LEU A 55 -22.10 1.24 10.56
CA LEU A 55 -23.44 1.47 10.02
C LEU A 55 -24.38 0.29 10.35
N THR A 56 -23.89 -0.94 10.24
CA THR A 56 -24.65 -2.16 10.59
C THR A 56 -24.87 -2.29 12.11
N HIS A 57 -23.89 -1.86 12.91
CA HIS A 57 -23.93 -1.93 14.37
C HIS A 57 -23.71 -0.54 14.99
N PRO A 58 -24.77 0.27 15.12
CA PRO A 58 -24.66 1.67 15.58
C PRO A 58 -24.05 1.84 16.97
N GLN A 59 -24.06 0.78 17.78
CA GLN A 59 -23.60 0.79 19.17
C GLN A 59 -22.07 0.75 19.31
N ILE A 60 -21.34 0.33 18.26
CA ILE A 60 -19.88 0.16 18.30
C ILE A 60 -19.19 1.52 18.39
N LYS A 61 -18.44 1.78 19.46
CA LYS A 61 -17.71 3.06 19.64
C LYS A 61 -16.28 3.01 19.11
N LYS A 62 -15.66 1.83 19.18
CA LYS A 62 -14.29 1.56 18.70
C LYS A 62 -14.27 0.19 18.05
N LEU A 63 -13.47 0.05 17.01
CA LEU A 63 -13.27 -1.20 16.31
C LEU A 63 -11.79 -1.39 16.05
N THR A 64 -11.28 -2.59 16.25
CA THR A 64 -9.89 -2.93 15.91
C THR A 64 -9.89 -3.91 14.74
N LEU A 65 -9.27 -3.54 13.63
CA LEU A 65 -9.04 -4.40 12.48
C LEU A 65 -7.56 -4.35 12.13
N ASP A 66 -6.93 -5.51 11.92
CA ASP A 66 -5.53 -5.62 11.47
C ASP A 66 -4.56 -4.76 12.31
N ASN A 67 -4.67 -4.88 13.65
CA ASN A 67 -3.93 -4.10 14.65
C ASN A 67 -4.07 -2.58 14.57
N GLN A 68 -4.98 -2.05 13.75
CA GLN A 68 -5.34 -0.64 13.72
C GLN A 68 -6.65 -0.41 14.45
N THR A 69 -6.68 0.63 15.30
CA THR A 69 -7.89 1.04 16.00
C THR A 69 -8.60 2.14 15.23
N TYR A 70 -9.87 1.91 14.92
CA TYR A 70 -10.77 2.82 14.24
C TYR A 70 -11.73 3.41 15.26
N THR A 71 -11.82 4.75 15.27
CA THR A 71 -12.79 5.47 16.10
C THR A 71 -13.77 6.23 15.23
N PHE A 72 -15.02 6.31 15.68
CA PHE A 72 -16.12 6.83 14.88
C PHE A 72 -16.66 8.12 15.47
N ARG A 73 -16.89 9.11 14.61
CA ARG A 73 -17.61 10.34 14.96
C ARG A 73 -18.68 10.63 13.92
N ARG A 74 -19.84 11.09 14.38
CA ARG A 74 -20.88 11.62 13.49
C ARG A 74 -20.79 13.13 13.51
N ASN A 75 -20.74 13.77 12.33
CA ASN A 75 -20.62 15.21 12.20
C ASN A 75 -21.57 15.73 11.12
N LYS A 76 -22.61 16.48 11.52
CA LYS A 76 -23.58 17.16 10.62
C LYS A 76 -24.05 16.29 9.43
N GLY A 77 -24.38 15.01 9.67
CA GLY A 77 -24.85 14.07 8.64
C GLY A 77 -23.77 13.21 7.97
N ASN A 78 -22.48 13.51 8.19
CA ASN A 78 -21.36 12.70 7.73
C ASN A 78 -20.88 11.73 8.82
N TYR A 79 -20.35 10.59 8.40
CA TYR A 79 -19.63 9.66 9.27
C TYR A 79 -18.14 9.81 9.06
N GLU A 80 -17.42 10.01 10.15
CA GLU A 80 -15.98 10.16 10.17
C GLU A 80 -15.36 8.95 10.87
N VAL A 81 -14.43 8.29 10.20
CA VAL A 81 -13.58 7.24 10.76
C VAL A 81 -12.18 7.82 10.93
N PHE A 82 -11.64 7.75 12.13
CA PHE A 82 -10.28 8.16 12.42
C PHE A 82 -9.39 6.93 12.58
N THR A 83 -8.23 6.96 11.93
CA THR A 83 -7.13 6.02 12.06
C THR A 83 -5.89 6.74 12.60
N SER A 84 -4.85 5.99 12.96
CA SER A 84 -3.54 6.58 13.33
C SER A 84 -2.87 7.33 12.18
N THR A 85 -3.23 7.02 10.94
CA THR A 85 -2.61 7.54 9.71
C THR A 85 -3.44 8.61 9.01
N GLY A 86 -4.69 8.83 9.43
CA GLY A 86 -5.57 9.77 8.76
C GLY A 86 -7.04 9.64 9.13
N LYS A 87 -7.90 10.18 8.27
CA LYS A 87 -9.34 10.25 8.46
C LYS A 87 -10.06 9.86 7.17
N LEU A 88 -11.06 8.99 7.28
CA LEU A 88 -12.03 8.71 6.23
C LEU A 88 -13.32 9.44 6.54
N LEU A 89 -13.79 10.26 5.60
CA LEU A 89 -15.10 10.90 5.65
C LEU A 89 -16.04 10.17 4.69
N TYR A 90 -17.17 9.75 5.20
CA TYR A 90 -18.29 9.24 4.42
C TYR A 90 -19.43 10.26 4.44
N ASN A 91 -19.80 10.72 3.25
CA ASN A 91 -20.97 11.56 3.07
C ASN A 91 -22.19 10.69 2.82
N SER A 92 -23.17 10.73 3.73
CA SER A 92 -24.39 9.92 3.63
C SER A 92 -25.33 10.38 2.51
N GLN A 93 -25.29 11.66 2.12
CA GLN A 93 -26.15 12.23 1.08
C GLN A 93 -25.67 11.84 -0.33
N THR A 94 -24.35 11.94 -0.56
CA THR A 94 -23.76 11.63 -1.87
C THR A 94 -23.20 10.22 -1.96
N GLN A 95 -23.23 9.44 -0.86
CA GLN A 95 -22.67 8.09 -0.77
C GLN A 95 -21.19 8.01 -1.20
N THR A 96 -20.42 9.09 -0.99
CA THR A 96 -19.01 9.18 -1.40
C THR A 96 -18.06 9.11 -0.22
N PHE A 97 -16.87 8.55 -0.49
CA PHE A 97 -15.76 8.45 0.45
C PHE A 97 -14.67 9.47 0.12
N ARG A 98 -14.18 10.18 1.12
CA ARG A 98 -13.02 11.05 1.01
C ARG A 98 -11.98 10.67 2.07
N PHE A 99 -10.77 10.38 1.63
CA PHE A 99 -9.65 10.07 2.52
C PHE A 99 -8.78 11.32 2.69
N PHE A 100 -8.41 11.59 3.94
CA PHE A 100 -7.47 12.63 4.32
C PHE A 100 -6.32 11.97 5.07
N THR A 101 -5.12 12.08 4.51
CA THR A 101 -3.86 11.75 5.18
C THR A 101 -3.39 12.96 5.97
N GLN A 102 -2.70 12.75 7.10
CA GLN A 102 -2.01 13.84 7.81
C GLN A 102 -0.78 14.33 7.03
#